data_AF-A0A969DMP1-F1
#
_entry.id   AF-A0A969DMP1-F1
#
_cell.length_a   1.000
_cell.length_b   1.000
_cell.length_c   1.000
_cell.angle_alpha   90.00
_cell.angle_beta   90.00
_cell.angle_gamma   90.00
#
_symmetry.space_group_name_H-M   'P 1'
#
loop_
_entity.id
_entity.type
_entity.pdbx_description
1 polymer ?
#
loop_
_entity_poly.entity_id
_entity_poly.type
_entity_poly.pdbx_seq_one_letter_code
_entity_poly.pdbx_strand_id
1 'polypeptide(L)'
;MNDRQRGTVWEESIIYSPSHLQLIALSATIANADELTDWIRWVHGPTRLITSTLRPVPLRFSFITANGFYPLLNPQQNKINPKLRVQSRKTNTKKQKRSEMPSIANVVRHLHQRDLLPTIYFIFSRKRCEQALNQVIHLKLLTADEAVEIERQIQRRLKLNSNLQNLHNSMPSGLEWPVTMRDCCRFGKTLWRSYFSWG
;
A
#
# COMPACT_ATOMS: atom_id res chain seq x y z
N MET A 1 -13.08 -13.20 -3.60
CA MET A 1 -13.77 -13.89 -4.71
C MET A 1 -14.94 -13.11 -5.28
N ASN A 2 -15.55 -12.16 -4.54
CA ASN A 2 -16.74 -11.42 -4.99
C ASN A 2 -16.46 -10.24 -5.94
N ASP A 3 -15.54 -10.40 -6.91
CA ASP A 3 -15.32 -9.41 -7.96
C ASP A 3 -16.15 -9.79 -9.18
N ARG A 4 -17.28 -9.11 -9.37
CA ARG A 4 -18.21 -9.35 -10.49
C ARG A 4 -17.54 -9.29 -11.86
N GLN A 5 -16.45 -8.56 -12.02
CA GLN A 5 -15.72 -8.45 -13.28
C GLN A 5 -14.70 -9.58 -13.50
N ARG A 6 -14.27 -10.29 -12.45
CA ARG A 6 -13.35 -11.43 -12.57
C ARG A 6 -14.06 -12.76 -12.86
N GLY A 7 -15.38 -12.81 -12.70
CA GLY A 7 -16.21 -13.95 -13.07
C GLY A 7 -15.93 -15.23 -12.26
N THR A 8 -16.53 -16.32 -12.74
CA THR A 8 -16.49 -17.69 -12.21
C THR A 8 -15.27 -18.49 -12.67
N VAL A 9 -14.29 -17.84 -13.30
CA VAL A 9 -13.16 -18.52 -13.96
C VAL A 9 -12.40 -19.46 -13.02
N TRP A 10 -12.22 -19.05 -11.77
CA TRP A 10 -11.55 -19.89 -10.77
C TRP A 10 -12.40 -21.10 -10.35
N GLU A 11 -13.74 -20.96 -10.34
CA GLU A 11 -14.68 -22.04 -10.03
C GLU A 11 -14.66 -23.08 -11.15
N GLU A 12 -14.75 -22.61 -12.40
CA GLU A 12 -14.66 -23.45 -13.60
C GLU A 12 -13.33 -24.18 -13.69
N SER A 13 -12.22 -23.50 -13.33
CA SER A 13 -10.90 -24.13 -13.30
C SER A 13 -10.82 -25.31 -12.33
N ILE A 14 -11.57 -25.26 -11.22
CA ILE A 14 -11.65 -26.36 -10.24
C ILE A 14 -12.58 -27.46 -10.76
N ILE A 15 -13.75 -27.09 -11.31
CA ILE A 15 -14.75 -28.04 -11.85
C ILE A 15 -14.17 -28.88 -12.99
N TYR A 16 -13.43 -28.25 -13.90
CA TYR A 16 -12.87 -28.93 -15.07
C TYR A 16 -11.48 -29.54 -14.82
N SER A 17 -10.93 -29.41 -13.62
CA SER A 17 -9.63 -30.01 -13.30
C SER A 17 -9.73 -31.53 -13.27
N PRO A 18 -8.84 -32.28 -13.95
CA PRO A 18 -8.78 -33.73 -13.82
C PRO A 18 -8.57 -34.18 -12.38
N SER A 19 -9.27 -35.24 -11.95
CA SER A 19 -9.29 -35.73 -10.56
C SER A 19 -7.93 -36.22 -10.04
N HIS A 20 -6.98 -36.54 -10.93
CA HIS A 20 -5.62 -36.93 -10.56
C HIS A 20 -4.72 -35.73 -10.19
N LEU A 21 -5.15 -34.49 -10.45
CA LEU A 21 -4.39 -33.29 -10.09
C LEU A 21 -4.66 -32.88 -8.65
N GLN A 22 -3.59 -32.67 -7.89
CA GLN A 22 -3.67 -32.12 -6.55
C GLN A 22 -3.78 -30.59 -6.61
N LEU A 23 -4.81 -30.04 -5.95
CA LEU A 23 -5.01 -28.61 -5.84
C LEU A 23 -4.40 -28.06 -4.56
N ILE A 24 -3.68 -26.93 -4.66
CA ILE A 24 -3.18 -26.15 -3.53
C ILE A 24 -3.79 -24.75 -3.62
N ALA A 25 -4.80 -24.48 -2.78
CA ALA A 25 -5.45 -23.18 -2.71
C ALA A 25 -4.84 -22.33 -1.60
N LEU A 26 -4.25 -21.20 -1.97
CA LEU A 26 -3.68 -20.24 -1.02
C LEU A 26 -4.54 -18.98 -0.96
N SER A 27 -4.97 -18.62 0.24
CA SER A 27 -5.77 -17.43 0.49
C SER A 27 -5.27 -16.69 1.72
N ALA A 28 -5.56 -15.40 1.80
CA ALA A 28 -5.49 -14.66 3.06
C ALA A 28 -6.65 -15.10 3.99
N THR A 29 -6.77 -14.47 5.16
CA THR A 29 -7.86 -14.74 6.09
C THR A 29 -9.22 -14.50 5.42
N ILE A 30 -9.99 -15.57 5.22
CA ILE A 30 -11.36 -15.54 4.69
C ILE A 30 -12.33 -16.05 5.77
N ALA A 31 -13.51 -15.44 5.85
CA ALA A 31 -14.49 -15.78 6.88
C ALA A 31 -15.20 -17.12 6.61
N ASN A 32 -15.29 -17.52 5.34
CA ASN A 32 -16.03 -18.70 4.87
C ASN A 32 -15.09 -19.81 4.36
N ALA A 33 -13.96 -20.02 5.05
CA ALA A 33 -12.96 -21.01 4.64
C ALA A 33 -13.52 -22.45 4.62
N ASP A 34 -14.39 -22.76 5.58
CA ASP A 34 -15.03 -24.08 5.71
C ASP A 34 -15.97 -24.36 4.54
N GLU A 35 -16.86 -23.42 4.21
CA GLU A 35 -17.78 -23.53 3.06
C GLU A 35 -17.03 -23.76 1.74
N LEU A 36 -15.94 -23.02 1.52
CA LEU A 36 -15.11 -23.18 0.33
C LEU A 36 -14.43 -24.55 0.31
N THR A 37 -13.96 -25.04 1.45
CA THR A 37 -13.32 -26.36 1.57
C THR A 37 -14.32 -27.48 1.26
N ASP A 38 -15.53 -27.38 1.78
CA ASP A 38 -16.59 -28.36 1.54
C ASP A 38 -17.04 -28.36 0.08
N TRP A 39 -17.13 -27.19 -0.54
CA TRP A 39 -17.42 -27.09 -1.97
C TRP A 39 -16.34 -27.72 -2.85
N ILE A 40 -15.05 -27.44 -2.61
CA ILE A 40 -13.94 -28.09 -3.34
C ILE A 40 -13.96 -29.60 -3.08
N ARG A 41 -14.27 -30.02 -1.85
CA ARG A 41 -14.39 -31.43 -1.50
C ARG A 41 -15.47 -32.14 -2.32
N TRP A 42 -16.60 -31.47 -2.53
CA TRP A 42 -17.72 -31.99 -3.30
C TRP A 42 -17.42 -32.05 -4.80
N VAL A 43 -16.78 -31.02 -5.37
CA VAL A 43 -16.51 -30.94 -6.81
C VAL A 43 -15.30 -31.77 -7.25
N HIS A 44 -14.19 -31.70 -6.53
CA HIS A 44 -12.89 -32.20 -7.00
C HIS A 44 -12.40 -33.43 -6.24
N GLY A 45 -12.72 -33.54 -4.95
CA GLY A 45 -12.33 -34.68 -4.10
C GLY A 45 -11.72 -34.28 -2.76
N PRO A 46 -11.18 -35.25 -1.98
CA PRO A 46 -10.76 -35.04 -0.59
C PRO A 46 -9.87 -33.81 -0.39
N THR A 47 -10.39 -32.84 0.36
CA THR A 47 -9.72 -31.55 0.62
C THR A 47 -9.58 -31.33 2.13
N ARG A 48 -8.43 -30.79 2.56
CA ARG A 48 -8.14 -30.46 3.97
C ARG A 48 -7.90 -28.97 4.12
N LEU A 49 -8.65 -28.35 5.01
CA LEU A 49 -8.42 -26.96 5.40
C LEU A 49 -7.24 -26.87 6.38
N ILE A 50 -6.33 -25.92 6.13
CA ILE A 50 -5.24 -25.57 7.04
C ILE A 50 -5.37 -24.08 7.33
N THR A 51 -5.57 -23.71 8.59
CA THR A 51 -5.68 -22.32 9.02
C THR A 51 -4.53 -21.96 9.96
N SER A 52 -4.12 -20.69 9.92
CA SER A 52 -3.19 -20.12 10.88
C SER A 52 -3.61 -18.69 11.18
N THR A 53 -3.73 -18.37 12.46
CA THR A 53 -4.00 -17.01 12.96
C THR A 53 -2.73 -16.29 13.39
N LEU A 54 -1.60 -17.00 13.45
CA LEU A 54 -0.32 -16.46 13.85
C LEU A 54 0.21 -15.51 12.75
N ARG A 55 0.45 -14.26 13.13
CA ARG A 55 1.15 -13.30 12.28
C ARG A 55 2.62 -13.23 12.70
N PRO A 56 3.57 -13.68 11.85
CA PRO A 56 5.00 -13.69 12.20
C PRO A 56 5.56 -12.31 12.55
N VAL A 57 5.05 -11.26 11.91
CA VAL A 57 5.39 -9.87 12.19
C VAL A 57 4.18 -9.16 12.81
N PRO A 58 4.15 -8.93 14.14
CA PRO A 58 3.01 -8.32 14.80
C PRO A 58 2.83 -6.87 14.34
N LEU A 59 1.58 -6.48 14.09
CA LEU A 59 1.25 -5.10 13.72
C LEU A 59 1.05 -4.22 14.94
N ARG A 60 1.54 -2.99 14.87
CA ARG A 60 1.24 -1.92 15.84
C ARG A 60 0.52 -0.80 15.11
N PHE A 61 -0.61 -0.39 15.65
CA PHE A 61 -1.43 0.68 15.09
C PHE A 61 -1.15 1.99 15.82
N SER A 62 -0.97 3.07 15.06
CA SER A 62 -0.72 4.41 15.59
C SER A 62 -1.46 5.46 14.77
N PHE A 63 -1.74 6.60 15.39
CA PHE A 63 -2.37 7.76 14.77
C PHE A 63 -1.39 8.92 14.76
N ILE A 64 -1.37 9.63 13.63
CA ILE A 64 -0.61 10.87 13.47
C ILE A 64 -1.63 12.00 13.34
N THR A 65 -1.44 13.02 14.15
CA THR A 65 -2.20 14.27 14.14
C THR A 65 -1.25 15.41 13.82
N ALA A 66 -1.76 16.61 13.57
CA ALA A 66 -0.92 17.81 13.47
C ALA A 66 0.00 18.02 14.70
N ASN A 67 -0.42 17.52 15.88
CA ASN A 67 0.23 17.74 17.17
C ASN A 67 1.11 16.57 17.63
N GLY A 68 1.20 15.47 16.87
CA GLY A 68 2.07 14.36 17.22
C GLY A 68 1.61 12.97 16.79
N PHE A 69 2.41 11.98 17.20
CA PHE A 69 2.28 10.56 16.91
C PHE A 69 1.88 9.80 18.18
N TYR A 70 0.79 9.04 18.14
CA TYR A 70 0.23 8.37 19.30
C TYR A 70 -0.10 6.90 18.99
N PRO A 71 0.23 5.93 19.86
CA PRO A 71 -0.22 4.56 19.69
C PRO A 71 -1.76 4.50 19.78
N LEU A 72 -2.39 3.62 19.00
CA LEU A 72 -3.84 3.44 18.99
C LEU A 72 -4.33 2.94 20.35
N LEU A 73 -3.62 1.97 20.92
CA LEU A 73 -3.96 1.35 22.19
C LEU A 73 -3.09 1.91 23.33
N ASN A 74 -3.59 1.78 24.56
CA ASN A 74 -2.82 2.03 25.77
C ASN A 74 -1.66 1.01 25.90
N PRO A 75 -0.67 1.25 26.79
CA PRO A 75 0.42 0.31 27.01
C PRO A 75 -0.04 -1.11 27.38
N GLN A 76 -1.21 -1.25 28.01
CA GLN A 76 -1.83 -2.52 28.36
C GLN A 76 -2.61 -3.17 27.20
N GLN A 77 -2.63 -2.56 26.01
CA GLN A 77 -3.29 -3.03 24.77
C GLN A 77 -4.80 -3.34 24.87
N ASN A 78 -5.48 -2.91 25.93
CA ASN A 78 -6.88 -3.25 26.19
C ASN A 78 -7.86 -2.12 25.84
N LYS A 79 -7.39 -0.87 25.73
CA LYS A 79 -8.26 0.30 25.48
C LYS A 79 -7.61 1.27 24.51
N ILE A 80 -8.44 2.01 23.76
CA ILE A 80 -7.98 3.13 22.93
C ILE A 80 -7.24 4.15 23.79
N ASN A 81 -6.14 4.68 23.27
CA ASN A 81 -5.33 5.70 23.92
C ASN A 81 -6.18 6.94 24.27
N PRO A 82 -6.23 7.38 25.53
CA PRO A 82 -7.02 8.54 25.95
C PRO A 82 -6.70 9.83 25.18
N LYS A 83 -5.46 9.99 24.72
CA LYS A 83 -5.02 11.14 23.91
C LYS A 83 -5.69 11.21 22.53
N LEU A 84 -6.27 10.10 22.07
CA LEU A 84 -7.01 10.00 20.81
C LEU A 84 -8.52 10.16 20.97
N ARG A 85 -9.02 10.25 22.21
CA ARG A 85 -10.44 10.55 22.43
C ARG A 85 -10.68 12.00 22.06
N VAL A 86 -11.28 12.20 20.88
CA VAL A 86 -11.80 13.51 20.45
C VAL A 86 -12.76 13.99 21.55
N GLN A 87 -12.38 15.03 22.29
CA GLN A 87 -13.34 15.73 23.12
C GLN A 87 -14.39 16.28 22.16
N SER A 88 -15.62 15.79 22.26
CA SER A 88 -16.77 16.31 21.52
C SER A 88 -17.04 17.75 21.96
N ARG A 89 -16.21 18.69 21.51
CA ARG A 89 -16.50 20.11 21.56
C ARG A 89 -17.43 20.39 20.39
N LYS A 90 -18.66 20.74 20.74
CA LYS A 90 -19.78 21.11 19.85
C LYS A 90 -19.49 22.38 19.02
N THR A 91 -18.37 22.47 18.30
CA THR A 91 -18.09 23.59 17.39
C THR A 91 -18.08 23.09 15.95
N ASN A 92 -19.26 23.15 15.36
CA ASN A 92 -19.61 22.62 14.05
C ASN A 92 -19.12 23.53 12.92
N THR A 93 -17.81 23.57 12.64
CA THR A 93 -17.32 24.20 11.39
C THR A 93 -16.34 23.29 10.64
N LYS A 94 -16.61 23.05 9.34
CA LYS A 94 -15.74 22.28 8.41
C LYS A 94 -14.29 22.79 8.37
N LYS A 95 -14.05 24.04 8.78
CA LYS A 95 -12.74 24.71 8.82
C LYS A 95 -11.83 24.13 9.92
N GLN A 96 -12.39 23.74 11.07
CA GLN A 96 -11.65 23.19 12.21
C GLN A 96 -11.20 21.74 11.94
N LYS A 97 -12.03 20.95 11.27
CA LYS A 97 -11.74 19.55 10.90
C LYS A 97 -10.54 19.38 9.95
N ARG A 98 -10.21 20.40 9.15
CA ARG A 98 -9.00 20.42 8.30
C ARG A 98 -7.73 20.76 9.08
N SER A 99 -7.84 21.48 10.19
CA SER A 99 -6.71 21.89 11.02
C SER A 99 -6.06 20.72 11.78
N GLU A 100 -6.83 19.65 12.03
CA GLU A 100 -6.35 18.49 12.79
C GLU A 100 -5.60 17.46 11.91
N MET A 101 -5.76 17.54 10.58
CA MET A 101 -5.18 16.58 9.66
C MET A 101 -3.73 16.95 9.33
N PRO A 102 -2.74 16.09 9.63
CA PRO A 102 -1.34 16.41 9.37
C PRO A 102 -1.09 16.48 7.86
N SER A 103 -0.21 17.40 7.45
CA SER A 103 0.32 17.39 6.08
C SER A 103 1.16 16.14 5.86
N ILE A 104 1.26 15.66 4.61
CA ILE A 104 2.09 14.49 4.29
C ILE A 104 3.57 14.73 4.64
N ALA A 105 4.07 15.97 4.52
CA ALA A 105 5.41 16.32 4.95
C ALA A 105 5.60 16.13 6.46
N ASN A 106 4.60 16.49 7.28
CA ASN A 106 4.63 16.26 8.72
C ASN A 106 4.56 14.77 9.06
N VAL A 107 3.76 14.00 8.32
CA VAL A 107 3.73 12.53 8.45
C VAL A 107 5.11 11.93 8.17
N VAL A 108 5.73 12.28 7.05
CA VAL A 108 7.08 11.80 6.68
C VAL A 108 8.11 12.17 7.74
N ARG A 109 8.09 13.41 8.25
CA ARG A 109 8.98 13.84 9.34
C ARG A 109 8.79 13.01 10.61
N HIS A 110 7.55 12.78 11.04
CA HIS A 110 7.28 11.98 12.24
C HIS A 110 7.76 10.54 12.10
N LEU A 111 7.64 9.95 10.91
CA LEU A 111 8.11 8.60 10.60
C LEU A 111 9.64 8.53 10.53
N HIS A 112 10.28 9.50 9.88
CA HIS A 112 11.74 9.58 9.79
C HIS A 112 12.40 9.72 11.17
N GLN A 113 11.89 10.62 12.02
CA GLN A 113 12.39 10.82 13.39
C GLN A 113 12.27 9.59 14.29
N ARG A 114 11.44 8.62 13.91
CA ARG A 114 11.19 7.38 14.68
C ARG A 114 11.79 6.15 14.02
N ASP A 115 12.58 6.34 12.97
CA ASP A 115 13.18 5.25 12.19
C ASP A 115 12.13 4.26 11.65
N LEU A 116 11.00 4.80 11.18
CA LEU A 116 9.89 4.03 10.61
C LEU A 116 9.85 4.08 9.07
N LEU A 117 10.91 4.60 8.44
CA LEU A 117 11.10 4.53 7.00
C LEU A 117 11.83 3.23 6.65
N PRO A 118 11.56 2.61 5.48
CA PRO A 118 10.61 3.04 4.44
C PRO A 118 9.14 2.84 4.85
N THR A 119 8.24 3.68 4.33
CA THR A 119 6.79 3.59 4.59
C THR A 119 5.99 3.61 3.31
N ILE A 120 4.96 2.76 3.21
CA ILE A 120 3.96 2.79 2.14
C ILE A 120 2.78 3.66 2.59
N TYR A 121 2.49 4.73 1.84
CA TYR A 121 1.41 5.67 2.13
C TYR A 121 0.27 5.54 1.12
N PHE A 122 -0.88 5.03 1.55
CA PHE A 122 -2.03 4.77 0.67
C PHE A 122 -2.87 6.03 0.42
N ILE A 123 -3.04 6.39 -0.85
CA ILE A 123 -3.94 7.46 -1.31
C ILE A 123 -4.86 6.90 -2.38
N PHE A 124 -6.17 6.88 -2.11
CA PHE A 124 -7.19 6.29 -2.99
C PHE A 124 -7.62 7.22 -4.16
N SER A 125 -6.72 8.05 -4.68
CA SER A 125 -7.01 8.93 -5.83
C SER A 125 -5.73 9.31 -6.56
N ARG A 126 -5.69 9.05 -7.87
CA ARG A 126 -4.54 9.38 -8.74
C ARG A 126 -4.17 10.86 -8.67
N LYS A 127 -5.17 11.75 -8.80
CA LYS A 127 -4.95 13.20 -8.69
C LYS A 127 -4.38 13.60 -7.32
N ARG A 128 -4.86 12.98 -6.24
CA ARG A 128 -4.35 13.28 -4.88
C ARG A 128 -2.96 12.69 -4.65
N CYS A 129 -2.61 11.57 -5.27
CA CYS A 129 -1.26 11.01 -5.27
C CYS A 129 -0.24 12.02 -5.81
N GLU A 130 -0.52 12.59 -6.98
CA GLU A 130 0.35 13.59 -7.63
C GLU A 130 0.45 14.86 -6.77
N GLN A 131 -0.68 15.34 -6.24
CA GLN A 131 -0.70 16.49 -5.32
C GLN A 131 0.14 16.24 -4.06
N ALA A 132 0.05 15.04 -3.48
CA ALA A 132 0.81 14.68 -2.29
C ALA A 132 2.31 14.56 -2.60
N LEU A 133 2.66 14.06 -3.78
CA LEU A 133 4.05 13.97 -4.25
C LEU A 133 4.68 15.35 -4.39
N ASN A 134 3.98 16.30 -5.00
CA ASN A 134 4.43 17.69 -5.12
C ASN A 134 4.68 18.35 -3.76
N GLN A 135 3.94 17.96 -2.72
CA GLN A 135 4.16 18.46 -1.36
C GLN A 135 5.43 17.91 -0.69
N VAL A 136 5.97 16.78 -1.16
CA VAL A 136 7.12 16.14 -0.53
C VAL A 136 8.34 16.04 -1.43
N ILE A 137 8.26 16.45 -2.69
CA ILE A 137 9.36 16.32 -3.67
C ILE A 137 10.67 16.94 -3.18
N HIS A 138 10.60 18.04 -2.44
CA HIS A 138 11.75 18.75 -1.89
C HIS A 138 12.44 18.02 -0.72
N LEU A 139 11.81 17.00 -0.12
CA LEU A 139 12.39 16.23 0.97
C LEU A 139 13.35 15.18 0.40
N LYS A 140 14.65 15.35 0.65
CA LYS A 140 15.70 14.37 0.34
C LYS A 140 15.73 13.31 1.44
N LEU A 141 15.31 12.08 1.11
CA LEU A 141 15.36 10.94 2.03
C LEU A 141 16.59 10.06 1.82
N LEU A 142 17.42 10.41 0.83
CA LEU A 142 18.63 9.67 0.46
C LEU A 142 19.87 10.50 0.73
N THR A 143 20.95 9.80 1.04
CA THR A 143 22.31 10.34 0.98
C THR A 143 22.73 10.59 -0.47
N ALA A 144 23.78 11.39 -0.66
CA ALA A 144 24.32 11.67 -1.99
C ALA A 144 24.78 10.39 -2.70
N ASP A 145 25.41 9.47 -1.97
CA ASP A 145 25.93 8.21 -2.51
C ASP A 145 24.80 7.26 -2.93
N GLU A 146 23.74 7.14 -2.12
CA GLU A 146 22.54 6.37 -2.47
C GLU A 146 21.85 6.92 -3.71
N ALA A 147 21.75 8.26 -3.83
CA ALA A 147 21.15 8.88 -5.01
C ALA A 147 21.95 8.60 -6.29
N VAL A 148 23.28 8.58 -6.21
CA VAL A 148 24.16 8.21 -7.34
C VAL A 148 24.01 6.73 -7.69
N GLU A 149 23.95 5.84 -6.70
CA GLU A 149 23.75 4.40 -6.93
C GLU A 149 22.39 4.12 -7.59
N ILE A 150 21.32 4.78 -7.12
CA ILE A 150 19.99 4.65 -7.72
C ILE A 150 19.99 5.14 -9.17
N GLU A 151 20.60 6.29 -9.46
CA GLU A 151 20.68 6.78 -10.83
C GLU A 151 21.43 5.78 -11.73
N ARG A 152 22.56 5.23 -11.25
CA ARG A 152 23.32 4.19 -11.96
C ARG A 152 22.46 2.95 -12.27
N GLN A 153 21.67 2.48 -11.30
CA GLN A 153 20.74 1.36 -11.46
C GLN A 153 19.67 1.66 -12.50
N ILE A 154 19.06 2.85 -12.45
CA ILE A 154 18.04 3.30 -13.40
C ILE A 154 18.63 3.33 -14.82
N GLN A 155 19.81 3.94 -14.99
CA GLN A 155 20.47 4.02 -16.30
C GLN A 155 20.81 2.63 -16.84
N ARG A 156 21.32 1.73 -16.00
CA ARG A 156 21.60 0.34 -16.39
C ARG A 156 20.33 -0.37 -16.87
N ARG A 157 19.21 -0.21 -16.17
CA ARG A 157 17.92 -0.84 -16.54
C ARG A 157 17.32 -0.26 -17.81
N LEU A 158 17.47 1.04 -18.05
CA LEU A 158 17.04 1.67 -19.30
C LEU A 158 17.87 1.14 -20.48
N LYS A 159 19.19 1.04 -20.34
CA LYS A 159 20.06 0.47 -21.40
C LYS A 159 19.72 -0.95 -21.79
N LEU A 160 19.26 -1.77 -20.85
CA LEU A 160 18.88 -3.16 -21.10
C LEU A 160 17.51 -3.31 -21.77
N ASN A 161 16.70 -2.24 -21.86
CA ASN A 161 15.34 -2.29 -22.38
C ASN A 161 15.13 -1.19 -23.44
N SER A 162 15.38 -1.52 -24.71
CA SER A 162 15.20 -0.63 -25.86
C SER A 162 13.80 0.00 -25.94
N ASN A 163 12.76 -0.75 -25.57
CA ASN A 163 11.38 -0.24 -25.50
C ASN A 163 11.21 0.90 -24.47
N LEU A 164 11.90 0.82 -23.32
CA LEU A 164 11.86 1.88 -22.29
C LEU A 164 12.70 3.09 -22.70
N GLN A 165 13.79 2.89 -23.43
CA GLN A 165 14.57 3.98 -24.01
C GLN A 165 13.75 4.79 -25.03
N ASN A 166 13.02 4.11 -25.91
CA ASN A 166 12.20 4.79 -26.91
C ASN A 166 11.07 5.63 -26.29
N LEU A 167 10.45 5.13 -25.20
CA LEU A 167 9.45 5.88 -24.41
C LEU A 167 10.07 7.03 -23.61
N HIS A 168 11.33 6.91 -23.17
CA HIS A 168 12.05 8.00 -22.49
C HIS A 168 12.41 9.13 -23.47
N ASN A 169 12.82 8.77 -24.68
CA ASN A 169 13.28 9.70 -25.70
C ASN A 169 12.13 10.40 -26.47
N SER A 170 10.93 9.82 -26.49
CA SER A 170 9.76 10.38 -27.18
C SER A 170 8.94 11.38 -26.35
N MET A 171 9.37 11.68 -25.11
CA MET A 171 8.67 12.65 -24.27
C MET A 171 8.99 14.10 -24.64
N PRO A 172 7.98 14.97 -24.82
CA PRO A 172 8.21 16.39 -25.05
C PRO A 172 8.88 17.04 -23.84
N SER A 173 9.79 17.98 -24.07
CA SER A 173 10.53 18.77 -23.07
C SER A 173 9.67 19.59 -22.09
N GLY A 174 8.34 19.47 -22.16
CA GLY A 174 7.36 20.17 -21.33
C GLY A 174 6.09 19.38 -20.99
N LEU A 175 6.01 18.08 -21.34
CA LEU A 175 5.02 17.16 -20.76
C LEU A 175 5.75 16.26 -19.78
N GLU A 176 5.96 16.80 -18.58
CA GLU A 176 6.51 16.07 -17.45
C GLU A 176 5.61 14.85 -17.16
N TRP A 177 6.18 13.65 -17.05
CA TRP A 177 5.61 12.68 -16.09
C TRP A 177 5.39 13.46 -14.80
N PRO A 178 4.23 13.41 -14.13
CA PRO A 178 4.01 14.18 -12.91
C PRO A 178 5.05 13.76 -11.88
N VAL A 179 6.16 14.51 -11.80
CA VAL A 179 7.45 14.11 -11.23
C VAL A 179 7.98 12.80 -11.84
N THR A 180 9.10 12.82 -12.58
CA THR A 180 9.58 11.59 -13.20
C THR A 180 9.82 10.52 -12.13
N MET A 181 9.51 9.25 -12.43
CA MET A 181 9.79 8.13 -11.53
C MET A 181 11.28 8.11 -11.14
N ARG A 182 12.16 8.66 -12.00
CA ARG A 182 13.57 8.92 -11.76
C ARG A 182 13.77 9.97 -10.64
N ASP A 183 13.12 11.13 -10.71
CA ASP A 183 13.19 12.14 -9.63
C ASP A 183 12.65 11.61 -8.31
N CYS A 184 11.55 10.85 -8.34
CA CYS A 184 11.02 10.19 -7.16
C CYS A 184 12.04 9.24 -6.53
N CYS A 185 12.60 8.32 -7.32
CA CYS A 185 13.61 7.37 -6.87
C CYS A 185 14.87 8.08 -6.36
N ARG A 186 15.31 9.17 -7.02
CA ARG A 186 16.47 9.99 -6.63
C ARG A 186 16.28 10.72 -5.31
N PHE A 187 15.04 10.91 -4.85
CA PHE A 187 14.72 11.48 -3.55
C PHE A 187 14.24 10.44 -2.52
N GLY A 188 14.37 9.14 -2.82
CA GLY A 188 14.01 8.05 -1.91
C GLY A 188 12.51 7.84 -1.79
N LYS A 189 11.74 8.26 -2.80
CA LYS A 189 10.28 8.14 -2.85
C LYS A 189 9.92 7.17 -3.96
N THR A 190 9.15 6.16 -3.64
CA THR A 190 8.55 5.29 -4.65
C THR A 190 7.05 5.39 -4.49
N LEU A 191 6.38 6.10 -5.40
CA LEU A 191 4.93 6.07 -5.42
C LEU A 191 4.49 4.83 -6.19
N TRP A 192 4.04 3.81 -5.47
CA TRP A 192 3.34 2.70 -6.10
C TRP A 192 2.02 3.21 -6.66
N ARG A 193 1.90 3.21 -7.99
CA ARG A 193 0.62 3.43 -8.67
C ARG A 193 -0.22 2.16 -8.51
N SER A 194 -0.73 1.98 -7.30
CA SER A 194 -1.61 0.89 -6.96
C SER A 194 -2.92 1.04 -7.72
N TYR A 195 -3.13 0.19 -8.72
CA TYR A 195 -4.47 -0.17 -9.20
C TYR A 195 -5.15 -1.05 -8.14
N PHE A 196 -5.43 -0.48 -6.98
CA PHE A 196 -6.31 -1.12 -6.01
C PHE A 196 -7.65 -0.41 -6.08
N SER A 197 -8.51 -0.93 -6.95
CA SER A 197 -9.95 -0.75 -6.83
C SER A 197 -10.36 -1.50 -5.56
N TRP A 198 -10.46 -0.80 -4.44
CA TRP A 198 -11.17 -1.32 -3.28
C TRP A 198 -12.65 -1.05 -3.54
N GLY A 199 -13.40 -2.14 -3.78
CA GLY A 199 -14.86 -2.31 -3.61
C GLY A 199 -15.76 -1.19 -4.09
#